data_AF-A0A484B7I1-F1
#
_entry.id   AF-A0A484B7I1-F1
#
_cell.length_a   1.000
_cell.length_b   1.000
_cell.length_c   1.000
_cell.angle_alpha   90.00
_cell.angle_beta   90.00
_cell.angle_gamma   90.00
#
_symmetry.space_group_name_H-M   'P 1'
#
loop_
_entity.id
_entity.type
_entity.pdbx_description
1 polymer ?
#
loop_
_entity_poly.entity_id
_entity_poly.type
_entity_poly.pdbx_seq_one_letter_code
_entity_poly.pdbx_strand_id
1 'polypeptide(L)'
;MVSKVGHVLALAILAALASTGYAIKCYQCESVTSPKCGEKFEADANLLLDCSRIAPPRFLQIGPFSRNATGCMKKSIEGVPGHPQIVRSCYFGDISNTQTGCQADPSLPFVKQLSCDVCTKDECNGSSSIAPIAGAILLFFSVARLLA
;
A
#
# COMPACT_ATOMS: atom_id res chain seq x y z
N MET A 1 -15.15 22.41 -39.92
CA MET A 1 -15.24 22.58 -38.45
C MET A 1 -15.80 21.33 -37.74
N VAL A 2 -16.76 20.61 -38.34
CA VAL A 2 -17.36 19.37 -37.79
C VAL A 2 -16.34 18.24 -37.50
N SER A 3 -15.34 18.04 -38.37
CA SER A 3 -14.33 16.98 -38.20
C SER A 3 -13.44 17.17 -36.95
N LYS A 4 -13.00 18.40 -36.66
CA LYS A 4 -12.15 18.70 -35.49
C LYS A 4 -12.89 18.53 -34.16
N VAL A 5 -14.18 18.88 -34.13
CA VAL A 5 -15.03 18.71 -32.94
C VAL A 5 -15.25 17.24 -32.62
N GLY A 6 -15.45 16.38 -33.62
CA GLY A 6 -15.59 14.94 -33.43
C GLY A 6 -14.33 14.28 -32.86
N HIS A 7 -13.14 14.70 -33.30
CA HIS A 7 -11.87 14.16 -32.79
C HIS A 7 -11.59 14.61 -31.35
N VAL A 8 -11.90 15.86 -31.02
CA VAL A 8 -11.77 16.38 -29.64
C VAL A 8 -12.73 15.65 -28.70
N LEU A 9 -13.97 15.40 -29.14
CA LEU A 9 -14.95 14.66 -28.34
C LEU A 9 -14.54 13.20 -28.13
N ALA A 10 -14.02 12.52 -29.16
CA ALA A 10 -13.51 11.16 -29.05
C ALA A 10 -12.30 11.05 -28.10
N LEU A 11 -11.36 12.01 -28.16
CA LEU A 11 -10.23 12.08 -27.23
C LEU A 11 -10.68 12.34 -25.78
N ALA A 12 -11.68 13.21 -25.58
CA ALA A 12 -12.23 13.47 -24.26
C ALA A 12 -12.92 12.23 -23.66
N ILE A 13 -13.64 11.45 -24.48
CA ILE A 13 -14.28 10.18 -24.06
C ILE A 13 -13.21 9.13 -23.71
N LEU A 14 -12.15 8.99 -24.52
CA LEU A 14 -11.03 8.08 -24.22
C LEU A 14 -10.31 8.45 -22.92
N ALA A 15 -10.06 9.75 -22.69
CA ALA A 15 -9.46 10.24 -21.45
C ALA A 15 -10.37 10.03 -20.22
N ALA A 16 -11.69 10.18 -20.39
CA ALA A 16 -12.67 9.90 -19.33
C ALA A 16 -12.85 8.41 -19.03
N LEU A 17 -12.59 7.52 -20.00
CA LEU A 17 -12.60 6.07 -19.79
C LEU A 17 -11.28 5.58 -19.15
N ALA A 18 -10.16 6.27 -19.38
CA ALA A 18 -8.87 5.96 -18.78
C ALA A 18 -8.82 6.19 -17.26
N SER A 19 -9.78 6.94 -16.69
CA SER A 19 -9.90 7.16 -15.24
C SER A 19 -10.75 6.10 -14.53
N THR A 20 -11.10 4.99 -15.19
CA THR A 20 -11.79 3.87 -14.55
C THR A 20 -10.84 3.13 -13.59
N GLY A 21 -10.89 3.54 -12.32
CA GLY A 21 -10.72 2.75 -11.11
C GLY A 21 -9.64 1.67 -11.12
N TYR A 22 -8.36 2.04 -11.24
CA TYR A 22 -7.30 1.16 -10.77
C TYR A 22 -7.39 1.06 -9.24
N ALA A 23 -7.67 -0.13 -8.74
CA ALA A 23 -7.50 -0.41 -7.33
C ALA A 23 -6.01 -0.59 -7.02
N ILE A 24 -5.63 -0.14 -5.83
CA ILE A 24 -4.24 -0.22 -5.36
C ILE A 24 -3.77 -1.68 -5.34
N LYS A 25 -2.53 -1.90 -5.75
CA LYS A 25 -1.85 -3.18 -5.65
C LYS A 25 -0.91 -3.17 -4.46
N CYS A 26 -1.02 -4.16 -3.60
CA CYS A 26 -0.20 -4.25 -2.40
C CYS A 26 0.42 -5.65 -2.30
N TYR A 27 1.54 -5.76 -1.59
CA TYR A 27 2.02 -7.07 -1.19
C TYR A 27 1.11 -7.64 -0.11
N GLN A 28 0.69 -8.90 -0.28
CA GLN A 28 -0.14 -9.66 0.64
C GLN A 28 0.63 -10.91 1.08
N CYS A 29 1.24 -10.88 2.27
CA CYS A 29 2.07 -11.99 2.75
C CYS A 29 2.35 -11.89 4.26
N GLU A 30 2.81 -13.01 4.83
CA GLU A 30 3.29 -13.08 6.21
C GLU A 30 4.70 -13.69 6.22
N SER A 31 5.59 -13.16 7.04
CA SER A 31 6.98 -13.66 7.14
C SER A 31 7.08 -15.08 7.69
N VAL A 32 6.05 -15.57 8.39
CA VAL A 32 6.00 -16.94 8.93
C VAL A 32 5.75 -17.98 7.86
N THR A 33 4.99 -17.65 6.81
CA THR A 33 4.68 -18.56 5.71
C THR A 33 5.53 -18.29 4.47
N SER A 34 6.04 -17.07 4.31
CA SER A 34 6.85 -16.65 3.17
C SER A 34 8.15 -15.99 3.64
N PRO A 35 9.30 -16.65 3.50
CA PRO A 35 10.61 -16.06 3.86
C PRO A 35 10.91 -14.75 3.14
N LYS A 36 10.41 -14.61 1.89
CA LYS A 36 10.51 -13.38 1.08
C LYS A 36 9.76 -12.19 1.68
N CYS A 37 8.83 -12.45 2.59
CA CYS A 37 8.03 -11.44 3.29
C CYS A 37 8.69 -10.97 4.62
N GLY A 38 9.94 -11.32 4.89
CA GLY A 38 10.65 -10.87 6.10
C GLY A 38 10.90 -9.36 6.17
N GLU A 39 11.72 -8.98 7.15
CA GLU A 39 12.26 -7.61 7.25
C GLU A 39 13.05 -7.25 6.00
N LYS A 40 13.94 -8.16 5.57
CA LYS A 40 14.56 -8.11 4.25
C LYS A 40 13.54 -8.59 3.23
N PHE A 41 12.79 -7.65 2.69
CA PHE A 41 11.77 -7.94 1.71
C PHE A 41 12.37 -8.32 0.36
N GLU A 42 11.86 -9.40 -0.23
CA GLU A 42 12.16 -9.80 -1.60
C GLU A 42 10.88 -9.72 -2.42
N ALA A 43 10.82 -8.70 -3.29
CA ALA A 43 9.67 -8.48 -4.16
C ALA A 43 9.44 -9.70 -5.07
N ASP A 44 8.20 -10.18 -5.10
CA ASP A 44 7.78 -11.32 -5.92
C ASP A 44 6.36 -11.06 -6.40
N ALA A 45 6.12 -11.27 -7.70
CA ALA A 45 4.82 -11.06 -8.33
C ALA A 45 3.72 -11.96 -7.73
N ASN A 46 4.09 -13.12 -7.18
CA ASN A 46 3.16 -14.02 -6.51
C ASN A 46 2.68 -13.50 -5.15
N LEU A 47 3.37 -12.52 -4.58
CA LEU A 47 2.98 -11.85 -3.33
C LEU A 47 2.16 -10.58 -3.61
N LEU A 48 2.03 -10.15 -4.87
CA LEU A 48 1.23 -8.98 -5.24
C LEU A 48 -0.25 -9.33 -5.37
N LEU A 49 -1.08 -8.48 -4.78
CA LEU A 49 -2.52 -8.62 -4.81
C LEU A 49 -3.18 -7.31 -5.24
N ASP A 50 -4.15 -7.42 -6.14
CA ASP A 50 -5.09 -6.35 -6.47
C ASP A 50 -6.11 -6.22 -5.35
N CYS A 51 -6.08 -5.12 -4.60
CA CYS A 51 -6.90 -4.94 -3.41
C CYS A 51 -8.40 -4.81 -3.69
N SER A 52 -8.83 -4.67 -4.96
CA SER A 52 -10.25 -4.78 -5.33
C SER A 52 -10.80 -6.20 -5.15
N ARG A 53 -9.92 -7.21 -5.07
CA ARG A 53 -10.30 -8.63 -5.07
C ARG A 53 -10.48 -9.22 -3.68
N ILE A 54 -10.25 -8.43 -2.62
CA ILE A 54 -10.40 -8.90 -1.24
C ILE A 54 -11.32 -7.99 -0.43
N ALA A 55 -12.02 -8.61 0.51
CA ALA A 55 -12.87 -7.91 1.45
C ALA A 55 -12.06 -7.48 2.70
N PRO A 56 -12.47 -6.39 3.38
CA PRO A 56 -11.89 -6.03 4.66
C PRO A 56 -12.04 -7.16 5.69
N PRO A 57 -11.07 -7.30 6.62
CA PRO A 57 -11.21 -8.18 7.77
C PRO A 57 -12.49 -7.89 8.57
N ARG A 58 -13.21 -8.95 8.96
CA ARG A 58 -14.52 -8.84 9.63
C ARG A 58 -14.47 -8.06 10.94
N PHE A 59 -13.35 -8.13 11.66
CA PHE A 59 -13.18 -7.48 12.96
C PHE A 59 -13.08 -5.95 12.86
N LEU A 60 -12.75 -5.40 11.68
CA LEU A 60 -12.62 -3.94 11.51
C LEU A 60 -13.97 -3.20 11.54
N GLN A 61 -15.10 -3.91 11.70
CA GLN A 61 -16.46 -3.36 11.83
C GLN A 61 -16.75 -2.23 10.83
N ILE A 62 -16.16 -2.33 9.64
CA ILE A 62 -16.24 -1.28 8.65
C ILE A 62 -17.70 -1.26 8.18
N GLY A 63 -18.35 -0.10 8.35
CA GLY A 63 -19.74 0.08 7.94
C GLY A 63 -19.95 -0.32 6.47
N PRO A 64 -21.19 -0.62 6.06
CA PRO A 64 -21.50 -1.23 4.77
C PRO A 64 -21.02 -0.45 3.53
N PHE A 65 -20.59 0.81 3.71
CA PHE A 65 -20.21 1.77 2.68
C PHE A 65 -18.70 1.82 2.37
N SER A 66 -17.82 1.29 3.22
CA SER A 66 -16.35 1.40 3.01
C SER A 66 -15.73 0.03 2.73
N ARG A 67 -16.04 -0.54 1.56
CA ARG A 67 -15.52 -1.86 1.15
C ARG A 67 -14.16 -1.83 0.47
N ASN A 68 -13.76 -0.69 -0.07
CA ASN A 68 -12.53 -0.60 -0.86
C ASN A 68 -11.33 -0.38 0.03
N ALA A 69 -10.23 -1.05 -0.29
CA ALA A 69 -8.94 -0.74 0.31
C ALA A 69 -8.56 0.70 -0.02
N THR A 70 -8.06 1.41 0.99
CA THR A 70 -7.61 2.81 0.86
C THR A 70 -6.09 2.90 0.72
N GLY A 71 -5.36 1.83 1.02
CA GLY A 71 -3.90 1.83 0.90
C GLY A 71 -3.30 0.44 1.02
N CYS A 72 -1.99 0.40 1.24
CA CYS A 72 -1.25 -0.77 1.67
C CYS A 72 -0.84 -0.60 3.14
N MET A 73 -0.61 -1.73 3.80
CA MET A 73 -0.23 -1.81 5.20
C MET A 73 0.94 -2.76 5.37
N LYS A 74 1.85 -2.41 6.28
CA LYS A 74 2.89 -3.28 6.83
C LYS A 74 2.76 -3.26 8.35
N LYS A 75 2.47 -4.41 8.96
CA LYS A 75 2.44 -4.61 10.40
C LYS A 75 3.67 -5.41 10.84
N SER A 76 4.24 -5.02 11.97
CA SER A 76 5.15 -5.88 12.74
C SER A 76 4.40 -6.36 13.97
N ILE A 77 4.29 -7.68 14.13
CA ILE A 77 3.59 -8.32 15.24
C ILE A 77 4.50 -9.31 15.96
N GLU A 78 4.23 -9.57 17.22
CA GLU A 78 4.98 -10.49 18.04
C GLU A 78 3.98 -11.51 18.63
N GLY A 79 3.94 -12.70 18.04
CA GLY A 79 3.18 -13.84 18.57
C GLY A 79 3.99 -14.69 19.55
N VAL A 80 5.33 -14.62 19.45
CA VAL A 80 6.28 -15.28 20.36
C VAL A 80 7.27 -14.22 20.84
N PRO A 81 7.52 -14.09 22.16
CA PRO A 81 8.44 -13.09 22.68
C PRO A 81 9.82 -13.14 21.99
N GLY A 82 10.32 -11.98 21.58
CA GLY A 82 11.60 -11.82 20.91
C GLY A 82 11.61 -12.18 19.42
N HIS A 83 10.48 -12.59 18.85
CA HIS A 83 10.39 -13.05 17.46
C HIS A 83 9.35 -12.22 16.68
N PRO A 84 9.72 -11.01 16.21
CA PRO A 84 8.83 -10.20 15.40
C PRO A 84 8.56 -10.85 14.04
N GLN A 85 7.33 -10.73 13.60
CA GLN A 85 6.81 -11.24 12.33
C GLN A 85 6.26 -10.07 11.53
N ILE A 86 6.48 -10.09 10.22
CA ILE A 86 6.02 -9.04 9.31
C ILE A 86 4.78 -9.53 8.57
N VAL A 87 3.73 -8.71 8.58
CA VAL A 87 2.50 -8.93 7.82
C VAL A 87 2.31 -7.77 6.86
N ARG A 88 2.23 -8.06 5.56
CA ARG A 88 1.90 -7.09 4.51
C ARG A 88 0.50 -7.39 3.99
N SER A 89 -0.32 -6.37 3.86
CA SER A 89 -1.70 -6.51 3.38
C SER A 89 -2.25 -5.23 2.78
N CYS A 90 -3.42 -5.31 2.15
CA CYS A 90 -4.20 -4.12 1.83
C CYS A 90 -4.73 -3.46 3.11
N TYR A 91 -4.71 -2.14 3.14
CA TYR A 91 -5.24 -1.33 4.23
C TYR A 91 -6.70 -0.97 3.98
N PHE A 92 -7.54 -1.16 4.99
CA PHE A 92 -8.94 -0.77 4.97
C PHE A 92 -9.20 0.16 6.15
N GLY A 93 -9.56 1.41 5.86
CA GLY A 93 -9.83 2.41 6.89
C GLY A 93 -9.50 3.82 6.43
N ASP A 94 -9.49 4.74 7.37
CA ASP A 94 -9.10 6.13 7.12
C ASP A 94 -7.56 6.24 7.13
N ILE A 95 -6.98 6.88 6.11
CA ILE A 95 -5.53 7.14 6.06
C ILE A 95 -5.15 8.29 7.00
N SER A 96 -6.07 9.23 7.26
CA SER A 96 -5.86 10.32 8.20
C SER A 96 -5.91 9.88 9.67
N ASN A 97 -6.56 8.74 9.93
CA ASN A 97 -6.60 8.09 11.24
C ASN A 97 -6.45 6.57 11.10
N THR A 98 -5.19 6.12 11.20
CA THR A 98 -4.85 4.72 10.95
C THR A 98 -5.20 3.77 12.08
N GLN A 99 -5.60 4.28 13.26
CA GLN A 99 -5.76 3.49 14.47
C GLN A 99 -6.77 2.35 14.30
N THR A 100 -7.91 2.63 13.66
CA THR A 100 -8.97 1.64 13.43
C THR A 100 -8.51 0.55 12.46
N GLY A 101 -7.94 0.89 11.30
CA GLY A 101 -7.49 -0.12 10.32
C GLY A 101 -6.24 -0.89 10.78
N CYS A 102 -5.44 -0.28 11.66
CA CYS A 102 -4.29 -0.90 12.30
C CYS A 102 -4.66 -1.73 13.54
N GLN A 103 -5.93 -1.95 13.88
CA GLN A 103 -6.26 -2.83 15.01
C GLN A 103 -5.75 -4.25 14.77
N ALA A 104 -5.29 -4.89 15.85
CA ALA A 104 -4.98 -6.31 15.86
C ALA A 104 -6.29 -7.12 15.84
N ASP A 105 -6.22 -8.35 15.34
CA ASP A 105 -7.37 -9.24 15.36
C ASP A 105 -7.73 -9.58 16.82
N PRO A 106 -8.92 -9.21 17.32
CA PRO A 106 -9.31 -9.48 18.70
C PRO A 106 -9.42 -10.98 19.03
N SER A 107 -9.48 -11.86 18.01
CA SER A 107 -9.43 -13.31 18.21
C SER A 107 -8.02 -13.85 18.50
N LEU A 108 -6.98 -13.02 18.35
CA LEU A 108 -5.58 -13.35 18.62
C LEU A 108 -5.01 -12.49 19.77
N PRO A 109 -5.53 -12.61 21.01
CA PRO A 109 -5.22 -11.71 22.12
C PRO A 109 -3.75 -11.78 22.60
N PHE A 110 -3.03 -12.84 22.24
CA PHE A 110 -1.63 -13.03 22.62
C PHE A 110 -0.65 -12.41 21.60
N VAL A 111 -1.16 -11.93 20.47
CA VAL A 111 -0.35 -11.29 19.44
C VAL A 111 -0.22 -9.80 19.77
N LYS A 112 1.01 -9.37 20.07
CA LYS A 112 1.30 -7.97 20.33
C LYS A 112 1.64 -7.25 19.03
N GLN A 113 0.92 -6.19 18.70
CA GLN A 113 1.32 -5.31 17.61
C GLN A 113 2.48 -4.41 18.03
N LEU A 114 3.59 -4.48 17.30
CA LEU A 114 4.78 -3.65 17.52
C LEU A 114 4.74 -2.38 16.67
N SER A 115 4.34 -2.50 15.40
CA SER A 115 4.20 -1.36 14.49
C SER A 115 3.12 -1.59 13.43
N CYS A 116 2.61 -0.50 12.87
CA CYS A 116 1.70 -0.50 11.73
C CYS A 116 1.98 0.72 10.84
N ASP A 117 2.51 0.49 9.65
CA ASP A 117 2.81 1.50 8.65
C ASP A 117 1.79 1.43 7.51
N VAL A 118 1.21 2.56 7.15
CA VAL A 118 0.19 2.68 6.09
C VAL A 118 0.69 3.63 5.01
N CYS A 119 0.46 3.26 3.74
CA CYS A 119 0.86 4.06 2.59
C CYS A 119 -0.14 3.88 1.44
N THR A 120 -0.14 4.78 0.46
CA THR A 120 -1.24 4.91 -0.53
C THR A 120 -0.83 4.68 -1.98
N LYS A 121 0.44 4.35 -2.23
CA LYS A 121 0.94 4.06 -3.58
C LYS A 121 0.97 2.56 -3.81
N ASP A 122 0.88 2.15 -5.07
CA ASP A 122 1.09 0.75 -5.43
C ASP A 122 2.42 0.24 -4.88
N GLU A 123 2.39 -0.97 -4.32
CA GLU A 123 3.54 -1.74 -3.84
C GLU A 123 4.33 -1.07 -2.71
N CYS A 124 3.80 0.01 -2.13
CA CYS A 124 4.53 0.83 -1.16
C CYS A 124 4.88 0.10 0.14
N ASN A 125 4.10 -0.93 0.50
CA ASN A 125 4.38 -1.77 1.66
C ASN A 125 5.52 -2.78 1.43
N GLY A 126 6.09 -2.84 0.23
CA GLY A 126 7.31 -3.59 -0.08
C GLY A 126 8.60 -2.81 0.22
N SER A 127 8.54 -1.48 0.24
CA SER A 127 9.73 -0.66 0.49
C SER A 127 10.25 -0.89 1.92
N SER A 128 11.52 -1.27 2.04
CA SER A 128 12.27 -1.05 3.28
C SER A 128 12.38 0.45 3.50
N SER A 129 12.14 0.92 4.73
CA SER A 129 12.16 2.34 5.14
C SER A 129 13.55 2.99 4.99
N ILE A 130 14.10 3.02 3.78
CA ILE A 130 15.23 3.84 3.38
C ILE A 130 14.57 5.04 2.72
N ALA A 131 14.38 6.10 3.50
CA ALA A 131 13.86 7.36 3.03
C ALA A 131 14.60 7.82 1.76
N PRO A 132 13.97 8.62 0.87
CA PRO A 132 14.57 9.13 -0.37
C PRO A 132 15.68 10.18 -0.14
N ILE A 133 16.37 10.11 1.01
CA ILE A 133 17.45 11.00 1.41
C ILE A 133 18.62 10.88 0.41
N ALA A 134 18.93 9.69 -0.08
CA ALA A 134 19.98 9.50 -1.08
C ALA A 134 19.65 10.18 -2.43
N GLY A 135 18.38 10.14 -2.86
CA GLY A 135 17.93 10.80 -4.09
C GLY A 135 17.89 12.32 -3.97
N ALA A 136 17.46 12.84 -2.82
CA ALA A 136 17.47 14.28 -2.55
C ALA A 136 18.90 14.84 -2.54
N ILE A 137 19.85 14.14 -1.90
CA ILE A 137 21.26 14.56 -1.85
C ILE A 137 21.86 14.65 -3.27
N LEU A 138 21.62 13.66 -4.13
CA LEU A 138 22.11 13.67 -5.52
C LEU A 138 21.48 14.77 -6.38
N LEU A 139 20.21 15.11 -6.14
CA LEU A 139 19.54 16.23 -6.81
C LEU A 139 20.12 17.58 -6.36
N PHE A 140 20.41 17.76 -5.08
CA PHE A 140 21.03 19.00 -4.59
C PHE A 140 22.44 19.21 -5.18
N PHE A 141 23.26 18.16 -5.27
CA PHE A 141 24.61 18.27 -5.85
C PHE A 141 24.59 18.48 -7.38
N SER A 142 23.64 17.89 -8.10
CA SER A 142 23.52 18.08 -9.55
C SER A 142 23.01 19.48 -9.91
N VAL A 143 22.03 20.02 -9.18
CA VAL A 143 21.58 21.41 -9.35
C VAL A 143 22.69 22.40 -8.96
N ALA A 144 23.46 22.14 -7.91
CA ALA A 144 24.59 23.00 -7.53
C ALA A 144 25.70 23.05 -8.59
N ARG A 145 25.91 21.98 -9.35
CA ARG A 145 26.87 21.93 -10.48
C ARG A 145 26.37 22.60 -11.76
N LEU A 146 25.05 22.73 -11.93
CA LEU A 146 24.43 23.44 -13.06
C LEU A 146 24.35 24.95 -12.84
N LEU A 147 24.44 25.39 -11.58
CA LEU A 147 24.37 26.80 -11.17
C LEU A 147 25.72 27.44 -10.84
N ALA A 148 26.82 26.70 -10.98
CA ALA A 148 28.20 27.16 -10.82
C ALA A 148 28.94 27.07 -12.17
#